data_AF-A0A355QJF9-F1
#
_entry.id   AF-A0A355QJF9-F1
#
_cell.length_a   1.000
_cell.length_b   1.000
_cell.length_c   1.000
_cell.angle_alpha   90.00
_cell.angle_beta   90.00
_cell.angle_gamma   90.00
#
_symmetry.space_group_name_H-M   'P 1'
#
loop_
_entity.id
_entity.type
_entity.pdbx_description
1 polymer ?
#
loop_
_entity_poly.entity_id
_entity_poly.type
_entity_poly.pdbx_seq_one_letter_code
_entity_poly.pdbx_strand_id
1 'polypeptide(L)'
;AVPAGIPADVATLADELCDAPRHLGIHSGGMVICDRPMAEVCPVEWGRMADRSVLQWDKEDCAAVGLVKFDLLGLGMLSALHHTLDLVAAHEGTQVDLARLDQDEAVYDMICAADTIGVFQIESRAQMATLPRLRPRCFHDLVVEIALIRPGPIQGGSVHPYIRRRNGQEEVTYLHPSCENALAGTLGIPLFQEQLMRLAIDVAGFTATEADRLRQAMGSKRSHARMEALHQRFLDGAGERGVPSDVAEQVWQKLAAFADYGFPESHAVSFAHLVYASCWLKFHHPAAFCAGLLNAQPMGFYSPHTLVQDVRRHGV
;
A
#
# COMPACT_ATOMS: atom_id res chain seq x y z
N ALA A 1 -19.95 3.12 21.94
CA ALA A 1 -21.35 2.93 22.37
C ALA A 1 -21.76 1.52 21.96
N VAL A 2 -22.31 0.73 22.88
CA VAL A 2 -22.78 -0.63 22.59
C VAL A 2 -23.83 -0.55 21.46
N PRO A 3 -23.69 -1.29 20.35
CA PRO A 3 -24.70 -1.34 19.31
C PRO A 3 -26.08 -1.67 19.89
N ALA A 4 -27.11 -0.95 19.47
CA ALA A 4 -28.47 -1.16 19.97
C ALA A 4 -28.91 -2.62 19.71
N GLY A 5 -29.34 -3.33 20.75
CA GLY A 5 -29.85 -4.71 20.66
C GLY A 5 -28.93 -5.81 21.21
N ILE A 6 -27.74 -5.49 21.71
CA ILE A 6 -26.89 -6.46 22.41
C ILE A 6 -27.28 -6.52 23.90
N PRO A 7 -27.58 -7.71 24.47
CA PRO A 7 -27.79 -7.87 25.92
C PRO A 7 -26.61 -7.34 26.75
N ALA A 8 -26.91 -6.66 27.87
CA ALA A 8 -25.91 -5.95 28.66
C ALA A 8 -24.84 -6.88 29.28
N ASP A 9 -25.24 -8.10 29.64
CA ASP A 9 -24.37 -9.16 30.13
C ASP A 9 -23.39 -9.63 29.04
N VAL A 10 -23.88 -9.82 27.81
CA VAL A 10 -23.04 -10.18 26.65
C VAL A 10 -22.03 -9.06 26.34
N ALA A 11 -22.46 -7.80 26.37
CA ALA A 11 -21.56 -6.67 26.13
C ALA A 11 -20.47 -6.57 27.20
N THR A 12 -20.82 -6.75 28.48
CA THR A 12 -19.86 -6.72 29.59
C THR A 12 -18.82 -7.84 29.46
N LEU A 13 -19.25 -9.07 29.21
CA LEU A 13 -18.35 -10.21 29.02
C LEU A 13 -17.47 -10.07 27.76
N ALA A 14 -18.02 -9.48 26.69
CA ALA A 14 -17.25 -9.22 25.48
C ALA A 14 -16.16 -8.17 25.73
N ASP A 15 -16.45 -7.12 26.49
CA ASP A 15 -15.45 -6.11 26.86
C ASP A 15 -14.36 -6.69 27.77
N GLU A 16 -14.71 -7.58 28.70
CA GLU A 16 -13.74 -8.29 29.55
C GLU A 16 -12.80 -9.23 28.76
N LEU A 17 -13.29 -9.82 27.68
CA LEU A 17 -12.52 -10.73 26.81
C LEU A 17 -11.87 -10.02 25.61
N CYS A 18 -12.15 -8.73 25.42
CA CYS A 18 -11.59 -7.96 24.31
C CYS A 18 -10.06 -7.93 24.42
N ASP A 19 -9.38 -8.07 23.28
CA ASP A 19 -7.91 -8.17 23.18
C ASP A 19 -7.24 -9.36 23.89
N ALA A 20 -8.00 -10.27 24.53
CA ALA A 20 -7.44 -11.48 25.13
C ALA A 20 -6.92 -12.45 24.04
N PRO A 21 -5.70 -13.00 24.18
CA PRO A 21 -5.16 -13.93 23.19
C PRO A 21 -5.96 -15.24 23.19
N ARG A 22 -6.48 -15.63 22.03
CA ARG A 22 -7.29 -16.86 21.87
C ARG A 22 -6.44 -18.13 21.67
N HIS A 23 -5.39 -18.03 20.87
CA HIS A 23 -4.46 -19.12 20.56
C HIS A 23 -3.19 -18.57 19.89
N LEU A 24 -2.13 -19.38 19.84
CA LEU A 24 -0.93 -19.08 19.05
C LEU A 24 -1.19 -19.39 17.57
N GLY A 25 -1.15 -18.34 16.74
CA GLY A 25 -1.22 -18.45 15.28
C GLY A 25 0.16 -18.38 14.65
N ILE A 26 0.35 -19.04 13.51
CA ILE A 26 1.61 -18.98 12.76
C ILE A 26 1.53 -17.82 11.76
N HIS A 27 2.50 -16.90 11.79
CA HIS A 27 2.60 -15.84 10.79
C HIS A 27 2.88 -16.43 9.40
N SER A 28 1.97 -16.23 8.44
CA SER A 28 2.15 -16.68 7.06
C SER A 28 3.26 -15.86 6.40
N GLY A 29 4.48 -16.40 6.40
CA GLY A 29 5.61 -15.87 5.62
C GLY A 29 6.81 -15.39 6.43
N GLY A 30 6.83 -15.43 7.77
CA GLY A 30 8.01 -14.98 8.51
C GLY A 30 9.07 -16.08 8.65
N MET A 31 10.28 -15.87 8.14
CA MET A 31 11.47 -16.65 8.52
C MET A 31 12.37 -15.78 9.38
N VAL A 32 12.80 -16.29 10.54
CA VAL A 32 13.70 -15.58 11.45
C VAL A 32 15.07 -16.23 11.39
N ILE A 33 16.10 -15.41 11.22
CA ILE A 33 17.50 -15.83 11.18
C ILE A 33 18.20 -15.33 12.44
N CYS A 34 18.96 -16.21 13.07
CA CYS A 34 19.75 -15.93 14.26
C CYS A 34 21.21 -16.34 14.00
N ASP A 35 22.13 -15.69 14.71
CA ASP A 35 23.57 -15.95 14.64
C ASP A 35 24.01 -17.24 15.38
N ARG A 36 23.11 -17.81 16.17
CA ARG A 36 23.27 -19.03 16.96
C ARG A 36 22.02 -19.90 16.88
N PRO A 37 22.01 -21.13 17.43
CA PRO A 37 20.82 -21.98 17.43
C PRO A 37 19.59 -21.25 18.01
N MET A 38 18.47 -21.26 17.28
CA MET A 38 17.28 -20.47 17.65
C MET A 38 16.77 -20.77 19.07
N ALA A 39 16.83 -22.04 19.48
CA ALA A 39 16.39 -22.49 20.81
C ALA A 39 17.21 -21.90 21.98
N GLU A 40 18.40 -21.34 21.73
CA GLU A 40 19.20 -20.63 22.73
C GLU A 40 18.77 -19.16 22.91
N VAL A 41 17.96 -18.64 21.99
CA VAL A 41 17.53 -17.23 21.98
C VAL A 41 16.04 -17.09 22.25
N CYS A 42 15.21 -17.89 21.58
CA CYS A 42 13.76 -17.85 21.71
C CYS A 42 13.22 -19.29 21.83
N PRO A 43 12.28 -19.56 22.75
CA PRO A 43 11.56 -20.83 22.77
C PRO A 43 10.94 -21.13 21.40
N VAL A 44 11.16 -22.36 20.92
CA VAL A 44 10.62 -22.86 19.66
C VAL A 44 9.70 -24.05 19.91
N GLU A 45 8.69 -24.20 19.09
CA GLU A 45 7.81 -25.36 19.06
C GLU A 45 7.62 -25.86 17.63
N TRP A 46 7.15 -27.10 17.50
CA TRP A 46 6.79 -27.64 16.19
C TRP A 46 5.50 -27.01 15.70
N GLY A 47 5.53 -26.51 14.45
CA GLY A 47 4.35 -26.02 13.77
C GLY A 47 3.42 -27.15 13.34
N ARG A 48 2.24 -26.79 12.84
CA ARG A 48 1.26 -27.76 12.32
C ARG A 48 1.71 -28.47 11.04
N MET A 49 2.52 -27.79 10.22
CA MET A 49 3.09 -28.38 9.01
C MET A 49 4.32 -29.19 9.39
N ALA A 50 4.41 -30.41 8.84
CA ALA A 50 5.56 -31.28 9.05
C ALA A 50 6.87 -30.54 8.71
N ASP A 51 7.91 -30.82 9.50
CA ASP A 51 9.26 -30.29 9.34
C ASP A 51 9.37 -28.75 9.42
N ARG A 52 8.42 -28.09 10.11
CA ARG A 52 8.49 -26.65 10.41
C ARG A 52 8.46 -26.40 11.90
N SER A 53 9.37 -25.58 12.39
CA SER A 53 9.32 -24.99 13.73
C SER A 53 8.81 -23.55 13.68
N VAL A 54 8.29 -23.07 14.81
CA VAL A 54 7.81 -21.70 14.99
C VAL A 54 8.37 -21.11 16.27
N LEU A 55 8.62 -19.80 16.28
CA LEU A 55 9.01 -19.05 17.46
C LEU A 55 7.75 -18.75 18.29
N GLN A 56 7.89 -18.75 19.62
CA GLN A 56 6.79 -18.35 20.50
C GLN A 56 6.67 -16.82 20.68
N TRP A 57 7.71 -16.07 20.31
CA TRP A 57 7.68 -14.60 20.33
C TRP A 57 7.00 -14.01 19.10
N ASP A 58 6.37 -12.86 19.28
CA ASP A 58 5.79 -12.13 18.17
C ASP A 58 6.84 -11.30 17.40
N LYS A 59 6.38 -10.58 16.37
CA LYS A 59 7.23 -9.75 15.51
C LYS A 59 7.92 -8.63 16.28
N GLU A 60 7.23 -8.00 17.23
CA GLU A 60 7.74 -6.85 17.99
C GLU A 60 8.83 -7.32 18.97
N ASP A 61 8.58 -8.43 19.67
CA ASP A 61 9.54 -9.05 20.58
C ASP A 61 10.81 -9.52 19.84
N CYS A 62 10.66 -10.18 18.69
CA CYS A 62 11.80 -10.58 17.86
C CYS A 62 12.64 -9.38 17.41
N ALA A 63 11.99 -8.28 17.01
CA ALA A 63 12.69 -7.08 16.59
C ALA A 63 13.41 -6.38 17.77
N ALA A 64 12.80 -6.37 18.95
CA ALA A 64 13.36 -5.74 20.16
C ALA A 64 14.69 -6.38 20.60
N VAL A 65 14.86 -7.69 20.37
CA VAL A 65 16.12 -8.40 20.67
C VAL A 65 17.10 -8.45 19.48
N GLY A 66 16.78 -7.78 18.38
CA GLY A 66 17.64 -7.67 17.19
C GLY A 66 17.63 -8.90 16.28
N LEU A 67 16.60 -9.76 16.34
CA LEU A 67 16.47 -10.88 15.40
C LEU A 67 16.08 -10.38 14.01
N VAL A 68 16.74 -10.94 12.98
CA VAL A 68 16.48 -10.58 11.58
C VAL A 68 15.32 -11.42 11.07
N LYS A 69 14.27 -10.76 10.61
CA LYS A 69 13.09 -11.39 10.01
C LYS A 69 13.02 -11.11 8.52
N PHE A 70 12.74 -12.15 7.74
CA PHE A 70 12.41 -12.09 6.33
C PHE A 70 10.94 -12.47 6.13
N ASP A 71 10.20 -11.67 5.37
CA ASP A 71 8.84 -12.00 4.95
C ASP A 71 8.87 -12.64 3.55
N LEU A 72 8.56 -13.93 3.50
CA LEU A 72 8.36 -14.77 2.33
C LEU A 72 6.89 -14.74 1.94
N LEU A 73 6.51 -13.78 1.10
CA LEU A 73 5.16 -13.63 0.57
C LEU A 73 5.07 -14.23 -0.83
N GLY A 74 4.12 -15.14 -1.02
CA GLY A 74 3.76 -15.64 -2.36
C GLY A 74 2.89 -14.63 -3.09
N LEU A 75 3.48 -13.89 -4.03
CA LEU A 75 2.73 -12.96 -4.90
C LEU A 75 2.51 -13.60 -6.26
N GLY A 76 1.29 -14.08 -6.53
CA GLY A 76 0.96 -14.81 -7.77
C GLY A 76 1.33 -14.06 -9.05
N MET A 77 1.25 -12.72 -9.05
CA MET A 77 1.66 -11.91 -10.19
C MET A 77 3.14 -12.10 -10.55
N LEU A 78 4.05 -12.29 -9.59
CA LEU A 78 5.46 -12.55 -9.91
C LEU A 78 5.61 -13.89 -10.65
N SER A 79 4.84 -14.92 -10.27
CA SER A 79 4.80 -16.19 -10.99
C SER A 79 4.21 -16.02 -12.40
N ALA A 80 3.12 -15.26 -12.55
CA ALA A 80 2.52 -14.99 -13.86
C ALA A 80 3.48 -14.24 -14.80
N LEU A 81 4.18 -13.21 -14.29
CA LEU A 81 5.20 -12.48 -15.04
C LEU A 81 6.34 -13.42 -15.45
N HIS A 82 6.85 -14.24 -14.54
CA HIS A 82 7.91 -15.21 -14.85
C HIS A 82 7.49 -16.18 -15.96
N HIS A 83 6.31 -16.81 -15.85
CA HIS A 83 5.80 -17.69 -16.91
C HIS A 83 5.57 -16.98 -18.23
N THR A 84 5.15 -15.71 -18.19
CA THR A 84 4.99 -14.89 -19.40
C THR A 84 6.33 -14.69 -20.09
N LEU A 85 7.37 -14.30 -19.35
CA LEU A 85 8.71 -14.08 -19.88
C LEU A 85 9.29 -15.36 -20.50
N ASP A 86 9.12 -16.51 -19.85
CA ASP A 86 9.54 -17.81 -20.38
C ASP A 86 8.85 -18.12 -21.73
N LEU A 87 7.55 -17.83 -21.84
CA LEU A 87 6.78 -18.04 -23.07
C LEU A 87 7.19 -17.08 -24.18
N VAL A 88 7.40 -15.80 -23.87
CA VAL A 88 7.90 -14.80 -24.83
C VAL A 88 9.28 -15.21 -25.35
N ALA A 89 10.18 -15.63 -24.46
CA ALA A 89 11.50 -16.12 -24.83
C ALA A 89 11.42 -17.36 -25.75
N ALA A 90 10.57 -18.33 -25.39
CA ALA A 90 10.47 -19.60 -26.10
C ALA A 90 9.78 -19.49 -27.47
N HIS A 91 8.74 -18.66 -27.59
CA HIS A 91 7.87 -18.63 -28.76
C HIS A 91 8.07 -17.41 -29.66
N GLU A 92 8.57 -16.30 -29.11
CA GLU A 92 8.78 -15.05 -29.84
C GLU A 92 10.26 -14.72 -30.02
N GLY A 93 11.16 -15.48 -29.38
CA GLY A 93 12.61 -15.28 -29.45
C GLY A 93 13.09 -13.97 -28.81
N THR A 94 12.24 -13.33 -28.01
CA THR A 94 12.51 -12.03 -27.38
C THR A 94 12.84 -12.20 -25.90
N GLN A 95 13.92 -11.59 -25.44
CA GLN A 95 14.28 -11.54 -24.03
C GLN A 95 13.83 -10.21 -23.45
N VAL A 96 12.88 -10.24 -22.52
CA VAL A 96 12.35 -9.04 -21.88
C VAL A 96 12.95 -8.89 -20.49
N ASP A 97 13.60 -7.76 -20.23
CA ASP A 97 14.11 -7.38 -18.91
C ASP A 97 13.15 -6.40 -18.25
N LEU A 98 12.43 -6.86 -17.22
CA LEU A 98 11.46 -6.04 -16.50
C LEU A 98 12.08 -4.77 -15.91
N ALA A 99 13.35 -4.78 -15.52
CA ALA A 99 14.01 -3.61 -14.94
C ALA A 99 14.31 -2.51 -15.96
N ARG A 100 14.15 -2.79 -17.26
CA ARG A 100 14.54 -1.92 -18.37
C ARG A 100 13.39 -1.65 -19.34
N LEU A 101 12.15 -1.80 -18.89
CA LEU A 101 10.98 -1.47 -19.70
C LEU A 101 10.89 0.03 -19.97
N ASP A 102 10.77 0.40 -21.24
CA ASP A 102 10.54 1.78 -21.65
C ASP A 102 9.10 2.21 -21.33
N GLN A 103 8.91 3.51 -21.10
CA GLN A 103 7.61 4.14 -20.91
C GLN A 103 6.94 4.35 -22.28
N ASP A 104 5.82 3.66 -22.54
CA ASP A 104 5.11 3.65 -23.81
C ASP A 104 3.74 4.34 -23.69
N GLU A 105 3.50 5.35 -24.53
CA GLU A 105 2.23 6.09 -24.59
C GLU A 105 1.04 5.16 -24.89
N ALA A 106 1.22 4.14 -25.73
CA ALA A 106 0.15 3.20 -26.09
C ALA A 106 -0.25 2.32 -24.89
N VAL A 107 0.71 1.94 -24.04
CA VAL A 107 0.43 1.24 -22.78
C VAL A 107 -0.35 2.16 -21.84
N TYR A 108 0.01 3.44 -21.75
CA TYR A 108 -0.78 4.41 -20.97
C TYR A 108 -2.19 4.63 -21.53
N ASP A 109 -2.37 4.59 -22.85
CA ASP A 109 -3.69 4.68 -23.47
C ASP A 109 -4.57 3.47 -23.15
N MET A 110 -4.00 2.25 -23.16
CA MET A 110 -4.67 1.04 -22.68
C MET A 110 -5.09 1.18 -21.21
N ILE A 111 -4.20 1.69 -20.35
CA ILE A 111 -4.49 1.96 -18.94
C ILE A 111 -5.62 2.98 -18.81
N CYS A 112 -5.59 4.09 -19.55
CA CYS A 112 -6.63 5.12 -19.52
C CYS A 112 -7.98 4.62 -20.03
N ALA A 113 -7.99 3.67 -20.97
CA ALA A 113 -9.20 3.00 -21.43
C ALA A 113 -9.77 1.99 -20.40
N ALA A 114 -9.09 1.82 -19.26
CA ALA A 114 -9.38 0.80 -18.26
C ALA A 114 -9.34 -0.63 -18.81
N ASP A 115 -8.52 -0.89 -19.83
CA ASP A 115 -8.28 -2.24 -20.31
C ASP A 115 -7.20 -2.93 -19.45
N THR A 116 -7.59 -3.24 -18.22
CA THR A 116 -6.68 -3.72 -17.17
C THR A 116 -7.10 -5.06 -16.59
N ILE A 117 -7.96 -5.82 -17.27
CA ILE A 117 -8.28 -7.20 -16.85
C ILE A 117 -6.99 -8.03 -16.80
N GLY A 118 -6.73 -8.70 -15.67
CA GLY A 118 -5.55 -9.53 -15.44
C GLY A 118 -4.28 -8.75 -15.04
N VAL A 119 -4.32 -7.41 -15.05
CA VAL A 119 -3.20 -6.55 -14.66
C VAL A 119 -3.12 -6.43 -13.14
N PHE A 120 -1.90 -6.28 -12.63
CA PHE A 120 -1.68 -6.19 -11.19
C PHE A 120 -2.32 -4.92 -10.59
N GLN A 121 -2.97 -5.05 -9.43
CA GLN A 121 -3.54 -3.98 -8.58
C GLN A 121 -4.66 -3.12 -9.18
N ILE A 122 -4.63 -2.80 -10.48
CA ILE A 122 -5.56 -1.86 -11.13
C ILE A 122 -6.68 -2.54 -11.94
N GLU A 123 -6.92 -3.83 -11.68
CA GLU A 123 -7.96 -4.64 -12.36
C GLU A 123 -9.31 -4.68 -11.63
N SER A 124 -9.40 -4.15 -10.40
CA SER A 124 -10.66 -4.14 -9.65
C SER A 124 -11.66 -3.14 -10.26
N ARG A 125 -12.97 -3.36 -10.06
CA ARG A 125 -14.02 -2.44 -10.55
C ARG A 125 -13.82 -0.98 -10.13
N ALA A 126 -13.38 -0.75 -8.88
CA ALA A 126 -13.15 0.60 -8.37
C ALA A 126 -11.95 1.28 -9.05
N GLN A 127 -10.90 0.50 -9.32
CA GLN A 127 -9.72 0.97 -10.06
C GLN A 127 -10.08 1.25 -11.52
N MET A 128 -10.71 0.29 -12.22
CA MET A 128 -11.15 0.45 -13.61
C MET A 128 -12.11 1.63 -13.81
N ALA A 129 -12.95 1.96 -12.83
CA ALA A 129 -13.82 3.14 -12.90
C ALA A 129 -13.06 4.47 -12.71
N THR A 130 -11.87 4.43 -12.11
CA THR A 130 -11.04 5.60 -11.83
C THR A 130 -10.07 5.90 -12.97
N LEU A 131 -9.47 4.89 -13.60
CA LEU A 131 -8.47 5.05 -14.64
C LEU A 131 -8.87 6.03 -15.77
N PRO A 132 -10.10 6.00 -16.35
CA PRO A 132 -10.50 6.94 -17.40
C PRO A 132 -10.66 8.38 -16.92
N ARG A 133 -10.79 8.58 -15.60
CA ARG A 133 -10.92 9.89 -14.96
C ARG A 133 -9.57 10.44 -14.51
N LEU A 134 -8.72 9.57 -13.96
CA LEU A 134 -7.36 9.93 -13.55
C LEU A 134 -6.48 10.21 -14.77
N ARG A 135 -6.64 9.41 -15.83
CA ARG A 135 -5.85 9.44 -17.06
C ARG A 135 -4.33 9.39 -16.81
N PRO A 136 -3.79 8.26 -16.31
CA PRO A 136 -2.35 8.13 -16.09
C PRO A 136 -1.53 8.36 -17.37
N ARG A 137 -0.49 9.19 -17.28
CA ARG A 137 0.43 9.53 -18.39
C ARG A 137 1.91 9.41 -18.04
N CYS A 138 2.22 9.08 -16.79
CA CYS A 138 3.59 8.81 -16.37
C CYS A 138 3.60 7.80 -15.21
N PHE A 139 4.79 7.29 -14.90
CA PHE A 139 4.96 6.25 -13.87
C PHE A 139 4.42 6.69 -12.52
N HIS A 140 4.65 7.96 -12.15
CA HIS A 140 4.18 8.52 -10.89
C HIS A 140 2.65 8.53 -10.78
N ASP A 141 1.91 8.64 -11.89
CA ASP A 141 0.44 8.53 -11.84
C ASP A 141 -0.01 7.14 -11.40
N LEU A 142 0.74 6.08 -11.72
CA LEU A 142 0.46 4.71 -11.27
C LEU A 142 0.74 4.56 -9.77
N VAL A 143 1.79 5.20 -9.27
CA VAL A 143 2.10 5.28 -7.82
C VAL A 143 0.92 5.89 -7.07
N VAL A 144 0.36 6.98 -7.61
CA VAL A 144 -0.81 7.63 -7.03
C VAL A 144 -2.08 6.79 -7.17
N GLU A 145 -2.35 6.17 -8.32
CA GLU A 145 -3.55 5.34 -8.52
C GLU A 145 -3.66 4.21 -7.49
N ILE A 146 -2.54 3.54 -7.21
CA ILE A 146 -2.47 2.48 -6.20
C ILE A 146 -2.80 3.02 -4.80
N ALA A 147 -2.32 4.22 -4.49
CA ALA A 147 -2.55 4.85 -3.19
C ALA A 147 -3.98 5.41 -3.05
N LEU A 148 -4.54 5.95 -4.13
CA LEU A 148 -5.76 6.76 -4.13
C LEU A 148 -7.03 5.91 -3.94
N ILE A 149 -7.09 4.73 -4.57
CA ILE A 149 -8.28 3.87 -4.50
C ILE A 149 -8.16 2.86 -3.36
N ARG A 150 -8.25 3.39 -2.14
CA ARG A 150 -8.18 2.63 -0.89
C ARG A 150 -9.21 3.17 0.12
N PRO A 151 -9.63 2.39 1.13
CA PRO A 151 -10.68 2.81 2.06
C PRO A 151 -10.44 4.19 2.70
N GLY A 152 -9.20 4.49 3.07
CA GLY A 152 -8.84 5.76 3.69
C GLY A 152 -9.05 6.99 2.82
N PRO A 153 -8.35 7.14 1.68
CA PRO A 153 -8.56 8.28 0.80
C PRO A 153 -10.00 8.42 0.29
N ILE A 154 -10.74 7.30 0.16
CA ILE A 154 -12.17 7.31 -0.17
C ILE A 154 -13.00 7.94 0.97
N GLN A 155 -12.82 7.47 2.21
CA GLN A 155 -13.53 7.99 3.38
C GLN A 155 -13.11 9.43 3.72
N GLY A 156 -11.82 9.75 3.56
CA GLY A 156 -11.26 11.08 3.73
C GLY A 156 -11.56 12.03 2.58
N GLY A 157 -12.39 11.64 1.61
CA GLY A 157 -12.85 12.50 0.52
C GLY A 157 -11.74 13.02 -0.40
N SER A 158 -10.59 12.35 -0.45
CA SER A 158 -9.38 12.80 -1.15
C SER A 158 -9.34 12.44 -2.63
N VAL A 159 -10.09 11.41 -3.05
CA VAL A 159 -10.15 10.93 -4.45
C VAL A 159 -10.65 12.00 -5.42
N HIS A 160 -11.79 12.62 -5.13
CA HIS A 160 -12.40 13.58 -6.04
C HIS A 160 -11.59 14.89 -6.19
N PRO A 161 -11.10 15.53 -5.11
CA PRO A 161 -10.21 16.68 -5.22
C PRO A 161 -8.96 16.38 -6.03
N TYR A 162 -8.30 15.23 -5.80
CA TYR A 162 -7.12 14.86 -6.56
C TYR A 162 -7.41 14.78 -8.08
N ILE A 163 -8.48 14.07 -8.46
CA ILE A 163 -8.88 13.92 -9.87
C ILE A 163 -9.23 15.28 -10.50
N ARG A 164 -9.95 16.16 -9.79
CA ARG A 164 -10.28 17.50 -10.31
C ARG A 164 -9.03 18.34 -10.52
N ARG A 165 -8.11 18.36 -9.55
CA ARG A 165 -6.84 19.09 -9.66
C ARG A 165 -5.97 18.55 -10.78
N ARG A 166 -5.86 17.22 -10.90
CA ARG A 166 -5.12 16.56 -11.99
C ARG A 166 -5.67 16.95 -13.37
N ASN A 167 -6.98 17.12 -13.47
CA ASN A 167 -7.66 17.49 -14.71
C ASN A 167 -7.79 19.02 -14.91
N GLY A 168 -7.17 19.85 -14.06
CA GLY A 168 -7.27 21.32 -14.17
C GLY A 168 -8.66 21.89 -13.89
N GLN A 169 -9.53 21.13 -13.22
CA GLN A 169 -10.89 21.53 -12.85
C GLN A 169 -10.98 22.20 -11.47
N GLU A 170 -9.89 22.14 -10.71
CA GLU A 170 -9.74 22.75 -9.39
C GLU A 170 -8.29 23.21 -9.24
N GLU A 171 -8.06 24.40 -8.69
CA GLU A 171 -6.71 24.88 -8.40
C GLU A 171 -6.05 24.08 -7.27
N VAL A 172 -4.75 23.87 -7.38
CA VAL A 172 -3.97 23.24 -6.31
C VAL A 172 -3.80 24.27 -5.18
N THR A 173 -4.27 23.92 -3.99
CA THR A 173 -4.18 24.76 -2.80
C THR A 173 -3.52 24.00 -1.65
N TYR A 174 -2.87 24.77 -0.78
CA TYR A 174 -2.20 24.28 0.43
C TYR A 174 -2.73 25.05 1.63
N LEU A 175 -2.80 24.40 2.80
CA LEU A 175 -3.19 25.07 4.05
C LEU A 175 -2.18 26.12 4.49
N HIS A 176 -0.90 25.91 4.17
CA HIS A 176 0.20 26.82 4.44
C HIS A 176 1.31 26.61 3.40
N PRO A 177 2.11 27.64 3.05
CA PRO A 177 3.25 27.48 2.14
C PRO A 177 4.24 26.37 2.54
N SER A 178 4.42 26.13 3.85
CA SER A 178 5.30 25.03 4.32
C SER A 178 4.77 23.63 4.00
N CYS A 179 3.50 23.47 3.61
CA CYS A 179 2.94 22.19 3.18
C CYS A 179 3.27 21.85 1.72
N GLU A 180 3.63 22.85 0.90
CA GLU A 180 3.81 22.69 -0.54
C GLU A 180 4.90 21.67 -0.88
N ASN A 181 6.06 21.77 -0.23
CA ASN A 181 7.18 20.86 -0.43
C ASN A 181 6.82 19.38 -0.21
N ALA A 182 5.95 19.09 0.75
CA ALA A 182 5.51 17.73 1.05
C ALA A 182 4.40 17.24 0.11
N LEU A 183 3.52 18.13 -0.36
CA LEU A 183 2.27 17.78 -1.02
C LEU A 183 2.22 18.14 -2.51
N ALA A 184 3.22 18.81 -3.07
CA ALA A 184 3.24 19.21 -4.47
C ALA A 184 3.13 18.02 -5.42
N GLY A 185 3.86 16.93 -5.14
CA GLY A 185 3.81 15.70 -5.95
C GLY A 185 2.42 15.06 -6.02
N THR A 186 1.56 15.31 -5.04
CA THR A 186 0.20 14.78 -4.97
C THR A 186 -0.86 15.89 -5.02
N LEU A 187 -0.53 17.02 -5.64
CA LEU A 187 -1.47 18.11 -5.93
C LEU A 187 -2.15 18.66 -4.66
N GLY A 188 -1.41 18.79 -3.56
CA GLY A 188 -1.92 19.31 -2.29
C GLY A 188 -2.75 18.30 -1.48
N ILE A 189 -2.79 17.03 -1.89
CA ILE A 189 -3.56 15.97 -1.22
C ILE A 189 -2.60 15.02 -0.51
N PRO A 190 -2.63 14.89 0.82
CA PRO A 190 -1.82 13.89 1.51
C PRO A 190 -2.24 12.49 1.08
N LEU A 191 -1.29 11.63 0.69
CA LEU A 191 -1.55 10.24 0.31
C LEU A 191 -0.57 9.27 0.97
N PHE A 192 0.69 9.68 1.15
CA PHE A 192 1.75 8.79 1.60
C PHE A 192 2.25 9.07 3.03
N GLN A 193 2.75 8.05 3.71
CA GLN A 193 3.35 8.18 5.05
C GLN A 193 4.55 9.13 5.05
N GLU A 194 5.40 9.02 4.03
CA GLU A 194 6.59 9.84 3.83
C GLU A 194 6.23 11.33 3.70
N GLN A 195 5.09 11.67 3.09
CA GLN A 195 4.59 13.04 3.03
C GLN A 195 4.16 13.56 4.39
N LEU A 196 3.56 12.71 5.22
CA LEU A 196 3.09 13.06 6.57
C LEU A 196 4.30 13.32 7.50
N MET A 197 5.34 12.51 7.38
CA MET A 197 6.63 12.76 8.03
C MET A 197 7.24 14.09 7.56
N ARG A 198 7.24 14.35 6.25
CA ARG A 198 7.77 15.59 5.68
C ARG A 198 6.98 16.82 6.13
N LEU A 199 5.65 16.72 6.20
CA LEU A 199 4.79 17.76 6.76
C LEU A 199 5.16 18.09 8.20
N ALA A 200 5.38 17.09 9.06
CA ALA A 200 5.78 17.33 10.44
C ALA A 200 7.14 18.05 10.56
N ILE A 201 8.08 17.73 9.66
CA ILE A 201 9.39 18.41 9.60
C ILE A 201 9.22 19.85 9.10
N ASP A 202 8.48 20.05 8.02
CA ASP A 202 8.39 21.34 7.34
C ASP A 202 7.49 22.33 8.12
N VAL A 203 6.37 21.86 8.66
CA VAL A 203 5.39 22.65 9.42
C VAL A 203 5.83 22.87 10.86
N ALA A 204 6.24 21.82 11.57
CA ALA A 204 6.46 21.86 13.03
C ALA A 204 7.93 21.67 13.46
N GLY A 205 8.85 21.52 12.51
CA GLY A 205 10.26 21.37 12.82
C GLY A 205 10.60 20.10 13.58
N PHE A 206 9.91 19.00 13.27
CA PHE A 206 10.30 17.69 13.77
C PHE A 206 11.70 17.34 13.27
N THR A 207 12.49 16.72 14.14
CA THR A 207 13.70 16.01 13.75
C THR A 207 13.35 14.72 13.00
N ALA A 208 14.31 14.11 12.29
CA ALA A 208 14.10 12.82 11.63
C ALA A 208 13.62 11.73 12.61
N THR A 209 14.12 11.75 13.85
CA THR A 209 13.70 10.83 14.91
C THR A 209 12.26 11.07 15.35
N GLU A 210 11.83 12.33 15.51
CA GLU A 210 10.45 12.66 15.85
C GLU A 210 9.49 12.31 14.70
N ALA A 211 9.89 12.55 13.46
CA ALA A 211 9.12 12.16 12.28
C ALA A 211 8.96 10.63 12.16
N ASP A 212 9.99 9.85 12.46
CA ASP A 212 9.86 8.39 12.50
C ASP A 212 8.98 7.93 13.68
N ARG A 213 9.05 8.59 14.85
CA ARG A 213 8.12 8.32 15.96
C ARG A 213 6.66 8.58 15.55
N LEU A 214 6.41 9.64 14.79
CA LEU A 214 5.09 9.92 14.22
C LEU A 214 4.64 8.78 13.29
N ARG A 215 5.49 8.35 12.35
CA ARG A 215 5.21 7.21 11.45
C ARG A 215 4.90 5.93 12.24
N GLN A 216 5.67 5.63 13.28
CA GLN A 216 5.44 4.46 14.14
C GLN A 216 4.14 4.56 14.94
N ALA A 217 3.77 5.77 15.39
CA ALA A 217 2.50 6.00 16.07
C ALA A 217 1.32 5.68 15.16
N MET A 218 1.38 6.10 13.89
CA MET A 218 0.33 5.85 12.89
C MET A 218 0.06 4.35 12.66
N GLY A 219 1.11 3.53 12.57
CA GLY A 219 0.98 2.09 12.30
C GLY A 219 0.67 1.20 13.52
N SER A 220 0.45 1.77 14.71
CA SER A 220 0.32 0.99 15.95
C SER A 220 -1.13 0.64 16.31
N LYS A 221 -1.32 -0.48 17.03
CA LYS A 221 -2.64 -0.86 17.59
C LYS A 221 -3.24 0.21 18.52
N ARG A 222 -2.41 1.11 19.06
CA ARG A 222 -2.81 2.24 19.94
C ARG A 222 -2.50 3.58 19.26
N SER A 223 -2.84 3.70 17.97
CA SER A 223 -2.48 4.85 17.13
C SER A 223 -2.92 6.17 17.72
N HIS A 224 -4.20 6.30 18.11
CA HIS A 224 -4.75 7.54 18.67
C HIS A 224 -3.98 8.06 19.89
N ALA A 225 -3.72 7.23 20.89
CA ALA A 225 -3.03 7.67 22.11
C ALA A 225 -1.57 8.09 21.84
N ARG A 226 -0.87 7.37 20.93
CA ARG A 226 0.50 7.70 20.56
C ARG A 226 0.60 8.96 19.70
N MET A 227 -0.38 9.17 18.81
CA MET A 227 -0.52 10.39 18.02
C MET A 227 -0.76 11.58 18.95
N GLU A 228 -1.72 11.47 19.87
CA GLU A 228 -2.06 12.55 20.81
C GLU A 228 -0.84 13.02 21.62
N ALA A 229 0.03 12.10 22.04
CA ALA A 229 1.27 12.44 22.74
C ALA A 229 2.25 13.33 21.94
N LEU A 230 2.10 13.38 20.62
CA LEU A 230 2.91 14.21 19.71
C LEU A 230 2.19 15.51 19.31
N HIS A 231 0.90 15.67 19.63
CA HIS A 231 0.07 16.79 19.19
C HIS A 231 0.60 18.13 19.71
N GLN A 232 0.81 18.23 21.02
CA GLN A 232 1.31 19.47 21.62
C GLN A 232 2.68 19.86 21.04
N ARG A 233 3.59 18.90 20.89
CA ARG A 233 4.91 19.10 20.29
C ARG A 233 4.81 19.61 18.84
N PHE A 234 3.83 19.14 18.08
CA PHE A 234 3.56 19.62 16.72
C PHE A 234 3.06 21.06 16.73
N LEU A 235 2.08 21.40 17.58
CA LEU A 235 1.54 22.75 17.66
C LEU A 235 2.58 23.78 18.12
N ASP A 236 3.37 23.46 19.13
CA ASP A 236 4.43 24.34 19.64
C ASP A 236 5.45 24.66 18.55
N GLY A 237 5.92 23.63 17.85
CA GLY A 237 6.89 23.78 16.76
C GLY A 237 6.32 24.50 15.53
N ALA A 238 5.02 24.34 15.26
CA ALA A 238 4.34 25.08 14.21
C ALA A 238 4.24 26.58 14.56
N GLY A 239 3.94 26.90 15.82
CA GLY A 239 3.93 28.27 16.34
C GLY A 239 5.30 28.95 16.26
N GLU A 240 6.37 28.25 16.64
CA GLU A 240 7.76 28.74 16.51
C GLU A 240 8.14 29.07 15.06
N ARG A 241 7.51 28.40 14.09
CA ARG A 241 7.71 28.60 12.64
C ARG A 241 6.73 29.58 12.01
N GLY A 242 5.90 30.25 12.82
CA GLY A 242 4.96 31.26 12.36
C GLY A 242 3.72 30.72 11.66
N VAL A 243 3.40 29.43 11.84
CA VAL A 243 2.16 28.83 11.32
C VAL A 243 1.01 29.22 12.25
N PRO A 244 -0.09 29.81 11.74
CA PRO A 244 -1.26 30.12 12.56
C PRO A 244 -1.82 28.88 13.26
N SER A 245 -2.28 29.03 14.51
CA SER A 245 -2.71 27.89 15.33
C SER A 245 -3.88 27.11 14.72
N ASP A 246 -4.82 27.80 14.08
CA ASP A 246 -5.95 27.20 13.36
C ASP A 246 -5.51 26.41 12.14
N VAL A 247 -4.46 26.85 11.46
CA VAL A 247 -3.85 26.15 10.33
C VAL A 247 -3.06 24.93 10.80
N ALA A 248 -2.26 25.08 11.87
CA ALA A 248 -1.52 23.97 12.48
C ALA A 248 -2.47 22.86 12.94
N GLU A 249 -3.58 23.22 13.58
CA GLU A 249 -4.60 22.27 14.03
C GLU A 249 -5.26 21.54 12.83
N GLN A 250 -5.57 22.26 11.75
CA GLN A 250 -6.11 21.62 10.54
C GLN A 250 -5.12 20.66 9.87
N VAL A 251 -3.82 21.00 9.87
CA VAL A 251 -2.78 20.09 9.37
C VAL A 251 -2.69 18.86 10.27
N TRP A 252 -2.72 19.04 11.59
CA TRP A 252 -2.71 17.93 12.55
C TRP A 252 -3.91 17.00 12.39
N GLN A 253 -5.12 17.55 12.25
CA GLN A 253 -6.33 16.77 11.99
C GLN A 253 -6.22 15.95 10.70
N LYS A 254 -5.62 16.50 9.65
CA LYS A 254 -5.32 15.74 8.42
C LYS A 254 -4.29 14.63 8.68
N LEU A 255 -3.23 14.90 9.43
CA LEU A 255 -2.25 13.88 9.82
C LEU A 255 -2.91 12.72 10.59
N ALA A 256 -3.74 13.04 11.58
CA ALA A 256 -4.45 12.07 12.40
C ALA A 256 -5.47 11.27 11.61
N ALA A 257 -6.26 11.91 10.75
CA ALA A 257 -7.23 11.21 9.88
C ALA A 257 -6.56 10.25 8.88
N PHE A 258 -5.31 10.53 8.51
CA PHE A 258 -4.50 9.67 7.65
C PHE A 258 -3.72 8.59 8.41
N ALA A 259 -3.63 8.65 9.74
CA ALA A 259 -2.87 7.67 10.54
C ALA A 259 -3.36 6.23 10.30
N ASP A 260 -4.66 6.04 10.16
CA ASP A 260 -5.25 4.72 9.96
C ASP A 260 -5.08 4.19 8.52
N TYR A 261 -4.63 5.03 7.59
CA TYR A 261 -4.72 4.76 6.15
C TYR A 261 -3.49 5.12 5.31
N GLY A 262 -2.49 5.75 5.90
CA GLY A 262 -1.29 6.17 5.20
C GLY A 262 -0.63 4.99 4.50
N PHE A 263 -0.32 5.14 3.21
CA PHE A 263 0.37 4.13 2.43
C PHE A 263 1.84 4.49 2.30
N PRO A 264 2.79 3.56 2.50
CA PRO A 264 4.19 3.84 2.23
C PRO A 264 4.39 4.12 0.74
N GLU A 265 4.94 5.27 0.39
CA GLU A 265 5.25 5.68 -0.98
C GLU A 265 6.22 4.69 -1.62
N SER A 266 7.25 4.29 -0.88
CA SER A 266 8.21 3.26 -1.30
C SER A 266 7.54 1.94 -1.73
N HIS A 267 6.49 1.53 -1.03
CA HIS A 267 5.71 0.34 -1.37
C HIS A 267 4.83 0.58 -2.61
N ALA A 268 4.23 1.77 -2.72
CA ALA A 268 3.46 2.19 -3.89
C ALA A 268 4.32 2.18 -5.17
N VAL A 269 5.55 2.72 -5.08
CA VAL A 269 6.54 2.73 -6.17
C VAL A 269 6.90 1.32 -6.61
N SER A 270 7.20 0.43 -5.66
CA SER A 270 7.51 -0.97 -5.96
C SER A 270 6.35 -1.68 -6.65
N PHE A 271 5.11 -1.46 -6.19
CA PHE A 271 3.92 -2.05 -6.80
C PHE A 271 3.62 -1.44 -8.17
N ALA A 272 3.81 -0.14 -8.35
CA ALA A 272 3.63 0.54 -9.64
C ALA A 272 4.53 -0.04 -10.72
N HIS A 273 5.73 -0.51 -10.37
CA HIS A 273 6.56 -1.26 -11.31
C HIS A 273 5.87 -2.55 -11.80
N LEU A 274 5.28 -3.34 -10.90
CA LEU A 274 4.58 -4.56 -11.29
C LEU A 274 3.28 -4.27 -12.06
N VAL A 275 2.59 -3.17 -11.73
CA VAL A 275 1.46 -2.66 -12.52
C VAL A 275 1.91 -2.38 -13.94
N TYR A 276 2.94 -1.54 -14.11
CA TYR A 276 3.43 -1.17 -15.43
C TYR A 276 3.96 -2.38 -16.21
N ALA A 277 4.71 -3.27 -15.57
CA ALA A 277 5.22 -4.49 -16.19
C ALA A 277 4.09 -5.41 -16.70
N SER A 278 3.04 -5.61 -15.90
CA SER A 278 1.88 -6.41 -16.31
C SER A 278 1.07 -5.74 -17.42
N CYS A 279 0.91 -4.40 -17.39
CA CYS A 279 0.32 -3.66 -18.51
C CYS A 279 1.14 -3.79 -19.80
N TRP A 280 2.46 -3.61 -19.70
CA TRP A 280 3.38 -3.68 -20.84
C TRP A 280 3.34 -5.05 -21.50
N LEU A 281 3.42 -6.13 -20.70
CA LEU A 281 3.30 -7.49 -21.22
C LEU A 281 1.91 -7.80 -21.77
N LYS A 282 0.83 -7.32 -21.13
CA LYS A 282 -0.53 -7.44 -21.68
C LYS A 282 -0.63 -6.80 -23.06
N PHE A 283 -0.04 -5.62 -23.24
CA PHE A 283 -0.10 -4.86 -24.49
C PHE A 283 0.77 -5.48 -25.59
N HIS A 284 2.05 -5.75 -25.31
CA HIS A 284 3.00 -6.21 -26.32
C HIS A 284 2.98 -7.73 -26.55
N HIS A 285 2.61 -8.51 -25.53
CA HIS A 285 2.65 -9.99 -25.56
C HIS A 285 1.36 -10.62 -25.00
N PRO A 286 0.16 -10.24 -25.51
CA PRO A 286 -1.12 -10.60 -24.91
C PRO A 286 -1.34 -12.11 -24.78
N ALA A 287 -0.90 -12.90 -25.78
CA ALA A 287 -1.03 -14.36 -25.77
C ALA A 287 -0.20 -15.00 -24.66
N ALA A 288 1.08 -14.63 -24.55
CA ALA A 288 1.98 -15.11 -23.52
C ALA A 288 1.54 -14.66 -22.13
N PHE A 289 1.10 -13.40 -21.99
CA PHE A 289 0.63 -12.85 -20.72
C PHE A 289 -0.62 -13.59 -20.21
N CYS A 290 -1.61 -13.82 -21.08
CA CYS A 290 -2.80 -14.60 -20.71
C CYS A 290 -2.43 -16.03 -20.29
N ALA A 291 -1.52 -16.70 -21.02
CA ALA A 291 -1.06 -18.04 -20.66
C ALA A 291 -0.30 -18.05 -19.32
N GLY A 292 0.53 -17.04 -19.05
CA GLY A 292 1.21 -16.86 -17.77
C GLY A 292 0.23 -16.71 -16.61
N LEU A 293 -0.83 -15.91 -16.78
CA LEU A 293 -1.90 -15.76 -15.78
C LEU A 293 -2.66 -17.07 -15.51
N LEU A 294 -2.90 -17.88 -16.54
CA LEU A 294 -3.57 -19.18 -16.41
C LEU A 294 -2.69 -20.19 -15.65
N ASN A 295 -1.39 -20.21 -15.94
CA ASN A 295 -0.44 -21.09 -15.28
C ASN A 295 -0.23 -20.75 -13.80
N ALA A 296 -0.42 -19.48 -13.41
CA ALA A 296 -0.23 -19.00 -12.05
C ALA A 296 -1.50 -19.12 -11.16
N GLN A 297 -2.57 -19.74 -11.63
CA GLN A 297 -3.80 -19.90 -10.85
C GLN A 297 -3.61 -20.83 -9.63
N PRO A 298 -4.31 -20.57 -8.50
CA PRO A 298 -5.32 -19.53 -8.30
C PRO A 298 -4.73 -18.15 -7.97
N MET A 299 -5.12 -17.11 -8.72
CA MET A 299 -4.76 -15.71 -8.43
C MET A 299 -5.65 -14.71 -9.19
N GLY A 300 -5.54 -13.43 -8.83
CA GLY A 300 -6.23 -12.33 -9.53
C GLY A 300 -7.72 -12.23 -9.23
N PHE A 301 -8.38 -11.24 -9.83
CA PHE A 301 -9.81 -10.97 -9.62
C PHE A 301 -10.74 -11.78 -10.54
N TYR A 302 -10.22 -12.21 -11.69
CA TYR A 302 -11.02 -12.76 -12.78
C TYR A 302 -10.82 -14.26 -12.96
N SER A 303 -11.90 -14.95 -13.35
CA SER A 303 -11.85 -16.37 -13.65
C SER A 303 -11.03 -16.66 -14.92
N PRO A 304 -10.45 -17.86 -15.06
CA PRO A 304 -9.77 -18.29 -16.28
C PRO A 304 -10.60 -18.05 -17.55
N HIS A 305 -11.92 -18.29 -17.49
CA HIS A 305 -12.82 -18.01 -18.61
C HIS A 305 -12.85 -16.53 -18.99
N THR A 306 -12.86 -15.61 -18.02
CA THR A 306 -12.87 -14.17 -18.28
C THR A 306 -11.57 -13.72 -18.92
N LEU A 307 -10.42 -14.21 -18.44
CA LEU A 307 -9.10 -13.92 -19.00
C LEU A 307 -9.01 -14.38 -20.48
N VAL A 308 -9.49 -15.59 -20.78
CA VAL A 308 -9.52 -16.10 -22.16
C VAL A 308 -10.44 -15.30 -23.06
N GLN A 309 -11.60 -14.85 -22.57
CA GLN A 309 -12.51 -14.00 -23.36
C GLN A 309 -11.92 -12.61 -23.59
N ASP A 310 -11.18 -12.07 -22.61
CA ASP A 310 -10.49 -10.80 -22.73
C ASP A 310 -9.44 -10.85 -23.86
N VAL A 311 -8.53 -11.83 -23.82
CA VAL A 311 -7.47 -11.93 -24.83
C VAL A 311 -8.02 -12.19 -26.25
N ARG A 312 -9.14 -12.94 -26.37
CA ARG A 312 -9.84 -13.14 -27.66
C ARG A 312 -10.42 -11.85 -28.24
N ARG A 313 -10.92 -10.95 -27.40
CA ARG A 313 -11.40 -9.62 -27.84
C ARG A 313 -10.26 -8.73 -28.33
N HIS A 314 -9.03 -9.02 -27.89
CA HIS A 314 -7.80 -8.38 -28.35
C HIS A 314 -7.17 -9.06 -29.57
N GLY A 315 -7.88 -10.02 -30.21
CA GLY A 315 -7.48 -10.60 -31.49
C GLY A 315 -6.47 -11.75 -31.42
N VAL A 316 -6.28 -12.34 -30.23
CA VAL A 316 -5.50 -13.58 -30.03
C VAL A 316 -6.34 -14.83 -30.29
#